data_AF-A0A923Q2K0-F1
#
_entry.id   AF-A0A923Q2K0-F1
#
_cell.length_a   1.000
_cell.length_b   1.000
_cell.length_c   1.000
_cell.angle_alpha   90.00
_cell.angle_beta   90.00
_cell.angle_gamma   90.00
#
_symmetry.space_group_name_H-M   'P 1'
#
loop_
_entity.id
_entity.type
_entity.pdbx_description
1 polymer ?
#
loop_
_entity_poly.entity_id
_entity_poly.type
_entity_poly.pdbx_seq_one_letter_code
_entity_poly.pdbx_strand_id
1 'polypeptide(L)' 'MSPTLDQIVEEAQHWSDDVVAESVDRLMLARHGVKEFVFSHAWQSAAARRVAEIRSGQVQGIPGEAVSARIRQIVGR' A
#
# COMPACT_ATOMS: atom_id res chain seq x y z
N MET A 1 26.86 -11.21 -15.72
CA MET A 1 27.04 -10.11 -14.75
C MET A 1 25.68 -9.51 -14.48
N SER A 2 25.39 -9.11 -13.25
CA SER A 2 24.12 -8.42 -12.94
C SER A 2 24.27 -6.93 -13.24
N PRO A 3 23.25 -6.27 -13.81
CA PRO A 3 23.28 -4.83 -14.02
C PRO A 3 23.39 -4.09 -12.69
N THR A 4 24.02 -2.93 -12.71
CA THR A 4 24.03 -2.01 -11.56
C THR A 4 22.68 -1.33 -11.40
N LEU A 5 22.39 -0.80 -10.21
CA LEU A 5 21.15 -0.06 -9.97
C LEU A 5 21.01 1.14 -10.92
N ASP A 6 22.10 1.86 -11.17
CA ASP A 6 22.10 3.03 -12.04
C ASP A 6 21.76 2.65 -13.49
N GLN A 7 22.28 1.52 -13.98
CA GLN A 7 21.94 1.02 -15.31
C GLN A 7 20.47 0.62 -15.44
N ILE A 8 19.87 0.04 -14.40
CA ILE A 8 18.44 -0.30 -14.39
C ILE A 8 17.59 0.98 -14.44
N VAL A 9 17.97 2.00 -13.68
CA VAL A 9 17.24 3.28 -13.63
C VAL A 9 17.39 4.04 -14.94
N GLU A 10 18.58 4.08 -15.52
CA GLU A 10 18.85 4.72 -16.82
C GLU A 10 18.04 4.05 -17.93
N GLU A 11 17.95 2.72 -17.94
CA GLU A 11 17.12 1.99 -18.92
C GLU A 11 15.62 2.29 -18.74
N ALA A 12 15.13 2.25 -17.50
CA ALA A 12 13.72 2.47 -17.17
C ALA A 12 13.22 3.89 -17.53
N GLN A 13 14.10 4.89 -17.55
CA GLN A 13 13.76 6.27 -17.95
C GLN A 13 13.32 6.39 -19.42
N HIS A 14 13.67 5.41 -20.26
CA HIS A 14 13.33 5.40 -21.68
C HIS A 14 12.03 4.62 -21.99
N TRP A 15 11.41 4.03 -20.97
CA TRP A 15 10.16 3.27 -21.12
C TRP A 15 8.94 4.17 -21.04
N SER A 16 7.78 3.66 -21.48
CA SER A 16 6.51 4.35 -21.22
C SER A 16 6.13 4.24 -19.74
N ASP A 17 5.37 5.23 -19.25
CA ASP A 17 4.91 5.28 -17.85
C ASP A 17 4.21 3.98 -17.41
N ASP A 18 3.37 3.40 -18.27
CA ASP A 18 2.66 2.13 -18.00
C ASP A 18 3.63 0.96 -17.77
N VAL A 19 4.74 0.92 -18.52
CA VAL A 19 5.74 -0.16 -18.41
C VAL A 19 6.58 0.02 -17.16
N VAL A 20 6.91 1.27 -16.78
CA VAL A 20 7.59 1.57 -15.52
C VAL A 20 6.72 1.16 -14.33
N ALA A 21 5.43 1.52 -14.34
CA ALA A 21 4.48 1.18 -13.29
C ALA A 21 4.35 -0.35 -13.11
N GLU A 22 4.10 -1.09 -14.19
CA GLU A 22 4.00 -2.55 -14.17
C GLU A 22 5.31 -3.21 -13.68
N SER A 23 6.47 -2.63 -14.03
CA SER A 23 7.77 -3.14 -13.59
C SER A 23 7.98 -2.98 -12.08
N VAL A 24 7.61 -1.83 -11.52
CA VAL A 24 7.65 -1.59 -10.08
C VAL A 24 6.72 -2.55 -9.36
N ASP A 25 5.49 -2.74 -9.85
CA ASP A 25 4.51 -3.64 -9.26
C ASP A 25 5.00 -5.09 -9.25
N ARG A 26 5.57 -5.56 -10.36
CA ARG A 26 6.14 -6.91 -10.46
C ARG A 26 7.37 -7.09 -9.57
N LEU A 27 8.24 -6.09 -9.45
CA LEU A 27 9.40 -6.13 -8.55
C LEU A 27 8.96 -6.18 -7.09
N MET A 28 7.99 -5.34 -6.72
CA MET A 28 7.39 -5.35 -5.39
C MET A 28 6.73 -6.70 -5.10
N LEU A 29 5.96 -7.24 -6.03
CA LEU A 29 5.32 -8.55 -5.90
C LEU A 29 6.35 -9.69 -5.82
N ALA A 30 7.41 -9.67 -6.62
CA ALA A 30 8.43 -10.71 -6.60
C ALA A 30 9.28 -10.67 -5.33
N ARG A 31 9.61 -9.47 -4.84
CA ARG A 31 10.50 -9.27 -3.68
C ARG A 31 9.76 -9.34 -2.36
N HIS A 32 8.63 -8.66 -2.28
CA HIS A 32 7.81 -8.56 -1.08
C HIS A 32 6.65 -9.53 -1.09
N GLY A 33 6.48 -10.28 -2.18
CA GLY A 33 5.71 -11.51 -2.20
C GLY A 33 4.44 -11.35 -1.42
N VAL A 34 3.38 -10.82 -2.04
CA VAL A 34 2.04 -11.22 -1.58
C VAL A 34 1.81 -12.67 -2.05
N LYS A 35 2.74 -13.56 -1.70
CA LYS A 35 2.48 -14.98 -1.53
C LYS A 35 1.54 -15.02 -0.34
N GLU A 36 0.27 -15.05 -0.69
CA GLU A 36 -0.87 -14.90 0.21
C GLU A 36 -1.04 -13.48 0.74
N PHE A 37 -2.20 -12.94 0.40
CA PHE A 37 -2.83 -11.81 1.07
C PHE A 37 -3.14 -12.26 2.50
N VAL A 38 -2.11 -12.47 3.33
CA VAL A 38 -2.26 -12.50 4.78
C VAL A 38 -2.51 -11.05 5.22
N PHE A 39 -3.64 -10.48 4.80
CA PHE A 39 -4.54 -10.00 5.84
C PHE A 39 -4.61 -11.19 6.79
N SER A 40 -3.88 -11.14 7.91
CA SER A 40 -3.99 -12.21 8.89
C SER A 40 -5.48 -12.39 9.12
N HIS A 41 -5.98 -13.63 9.18
CA HIS A 41 -7.39 -13.83 9.52
C HIS A 41 -7.79 -12.99 10.74
N ALA A 42 -6.83 -12.76 11.65
CA ALA A 42 -6.91 -11.79 12.73
C ALA A 42 -7.18 -10.34 12.27
N TRP A 43 -6.47 -9.80 11.28
CA TRP A 43 -6.72 -8.48 10.72
C TRP A 43 -8.08 -8.38 10.00
N GLN A 44 -8.46 -9.38 9.19
CA GLN A 44 -9.78 -9.39 8.53
C GLN A 44 -10.92 -9.45 9.58
N SER A 45 -10.78 -10.32 10.57
CA SER A 45 -11.72 -10.43 11.70
C SER A 45 -11.79 -9.13 12.50
N ALA A 46 -10.65 -8.53 12.80
CA ALA A 46 -10.59 -7.25 13.52
C ALA A 46 -11.24 -6.11 12.74
N ALA A 47 -11.01 -6.03 11.42
CA ALA A 47 -11.64 -5.03 10.56
C ALA A 47 -13.16 -5.19 10.53
N ALA A 48 -13.65 -6.40 10.29
CA ALA A 48 -15.08 -6.70 10.27
C ALA A 48 -15.74 -6.37 11.62
N ARG A 49 -15.11 -6.77 12.74
CA ARG A 49 -15.59 -6.47 14.09
C ARG A 49 -15.66 -4.96 14.35
N ARG A 50 -14.61 -4.20 14.03
CA ARG A 50 -14.59 -2.75 14.23
C ARG A 50 -15.65 -2.02 13.41
N VAL A 51 -15.88 -2.46 12.17
CA VAL A 51 -16.96 -1.90 11.34
C VAL A 51 -18.32 -2.17 11.98
N ALA A 52 -18.55 -3.37 12.51
CA ALA A 52 -19.79 -3.69 13.21
C ALA A 52 -19.98 -2.85 14.49
N GLU A 53 -18.93 -2.69 15.31
CA GLU A 53 -18.93 -1.84 16.51
C GLU A 53 -19.24 -0.37 16.20
N ILE A 54 -18.74 0.15 15.08
CA ILE A 54 -19.05 1.52 14.65
C ILE A 54 -20.50 1.63 14.19
N ARG A 55 -20.98 0.67 13.37
CA ARG A 55 -22.36 0.67 12.86
C ARG A 55 -23.41 0.46 13.94
N SER A 56 -23.08 -0.31 14.97
CA SER A 56 -23.96 -0.52 16.13
C SER A 56 -23.95 0.66 17.11
N GLY A 57 -23.06 1.65 16.92
CA GLY A 57 -22.89 2.77 17.84
C GLY A 57 -22.11 2.42 19.12
N GLN A 58 -21.57 1.20 19.23
CA GLN A 58 -20.71 0.81 20.36
C GLN A 58 -19.39 1.59 20.37
N VAL A 59 -18.90 2.01 19.20
CA VAL A 59 -17.68 2.81 19.04
C VAL A 59 -17.94 3.97 18.09
N GLN A 60 -17.40 5.15 18.40
CA GLN A 60 -17.46 6.29 17.50
C GLN A 60 -16.33 6.22 16.47
N GLY A 61 -16.69 6.27 15.18
CA GLY A 61 -15.72 6.42 14.09
C GLY A 61 -15.07 7.80 14.08
N ILE A 62 -13.86 7.90 13.51
CA ILE A 62 -13.20 9.19 13.28
C ILE A 62 -13.56 9.66 11.86
N PRO A 63 -13.93 10.94 11.67
CA PRO A 63 -14.16 11.49 10.34
C PRO A 63 -12.95 11.32 9.41
N GLY A 64 -13.20 10.91 8.17
CA GLY A 64 -12.14 10.61 7.19
C GLY A 64 -11.27 11.82 6.86
N GLU A 65 -11.84 13.02 6.90
CA GLU A 65 -11.15 14.29 6.66
C GLU A 65 -10.10 14.56 7.74
N ALA A 66 -10.42 14.26 9.00
CA ALA A 66 -9.51 14.42 10.13
C ALA A 66 -8.31 13.45 10.04
N VAL A 67 -8.59 12.19 9.66
CA VAL A 67 -7.54 11.19 9.41
C VAL A 67 -6.64 11.64 8.25
N SER A 68 -7.24 12.08 7.14
CA SER A 68 -6.51 12.52 5.95
C SER A 68 -5.64 13.75 6.21
N ALA A 69 -6.14 14.71 7.00
CA ALA A 69 -5.37 15.87 7.42
C ALA A 69 -4.13 15.48 8.22
N ARG A 70 -4.27 14.54 9.16
CA ARG A 70 -3.13 14.02 9.93
C ARG A 70 -2.13 13.27 9.05
N ILE A 71 -2.61 12.47 8.09
CA ILE A 71 -1.72 11.80 7.13
C ILE A 71 -0.88 12.83 6.38
N ARG A 72 -1.49 13.89 5.83
CA ARG A 72 -0.76 14.96 5.14
C ARG A 72 0.31 15.63 6.01
N GLN A 73 0.07 15.82 7.30
CA GLN A 73 1.10 16.35 8.22
C GLN A 73 2.30 15.41 8.39
N ILE A 74 2.08 14.10 8.32
CA ILE A 74 3.11 13.08 8.54
C ILE A 74 3.89 12.82 7.26
N VAL A 75 3.19 12.59 6.13
CA VAL A 75 3.79 12.13 4.87
C VAL A 75 3.96 13.23 3.83
N GLY A 76 3.21 14.33 3.93
CA GLY A 76 3.18 15.39 2.91
C GLY A 76 4.27 16.46 3.07
N ARG A 77 5.49 16.05 3.41
CA ARG A 77 6.67 16.94 3.33
C ARG A 77 7.05 17.20 1.88
#